data_AF-A0A976X5C6-F1
#
_entry.id   AF-A0A976X5C6-F1
#
_cell.length_a   1.000
_cell.length_b   1.000
_cell.length_c   1.000
_cell.angle_alpha   90.00
_cell.angle_beta   90.00
_cell.angle_gamma   90.00
#
_symmetry.space_group_name_H-M   'P 1'
#
loop_
_entity.id
_entity.type
_entity.pdbx_description
1 polymer ?
#
loop_
_entity_poly.entity_id
_entity_poly.type
_entity_poly.pdbx_seq_one_letter_code
_entity_poly.pdbx_strand_id
1 'polypeptide(L)' 'MSKTVVRKNESLDDALRRFKRTVSKSGTLREYRKREFYEKPSVKRKLKSEAARKRNSKKRRF' A
#
# COMPACT_ATOMS: atom_id res chain seq x y z
N MET A 1 7.89 -7.31 8.28
CA MET A 1 6.93 -6.76 9.27
C MET A 1 7.38 -5.35 9.62
N SER A 2 6.47 -4.37 9.64
CA SER A 2 6.81 -2.97 9.95
C SER A 2 6.91 -2.77 11.46
N LYS A 3 8.12 -2.51 11.97
CA LYS A 3 8.36 -2.15 13.38
C LYS A 3 8.18 -0.64 13.54
N THR A 4 7.16 -0.20 14.27
CA THR A 4 6.99 1.21 14.66
C THR A 4 7.32 1.38 16.14
N VAL A 5 8.40 2.09 16.43
CA VAL A 5 8.80 2.45 17.79
C VAL A 5 8.17 3.79 18.15
N VAL A 6 7.43 3.84 19.25
CA VAL A 6 6.83 5.07 19.79
C VAL A 6 7.95 5.93 20.37
N ARG A 7 8.03 7.21 19.98
CA ARG A 7 9.02 8.14 20.53
C ARG A 7 8.52 8.71 21.86
N LYS A 8 9.45 9.15 22.72
CA LYS A 8 9.17 9.58 24.10
C LYS A 8 8.24 10.82 24.22
N ASN A 9 8.07 11.61 23.15
CA ASN A 9 7.23 12.82 23.13
C ASN A 9 6.13 12.77 22.04
N GLU A 10 5.64 11.58 21.69
CA GLU A 10 4.56 11.45 20.70
C GLU A 10 3.22 11.16 21.38
N SER A 11 2.17 11.82 20.90
CA SER A 11 0.79 11.43 21.21
C SER A 11 0.48 10.06 20.59
N LEU A 12 -0.39 9.28 21.27
CA LEU A 12 -0.82 7.96 20.81
C LEU A 12 -1.38 8.01 19.38
N ASP A 13 -2.14 9.04 19.05
CA ASP A 13 -2.75 9.21 17.72
C ASP A 13 -1.71 9.40 16.61
N ASP A 14 -0.62 10.13 16.89
CA ASP A 14 0.46 10.32 15.92
C ASP A 14 1.26 9.03 15.70
N ALA A 15 1.43 8.22 16.76
CA ALA A 15 2.00 6.89 16.63
C ALA A 15 1.10 5.98 15.76
N LEU A 16 -0.20 5.98 15.98
CA LEU A 16 -1.18 5.21 15.19
C LEU A 16 -1.21 5.67 13.72
N ARG A 17 -1.12 6.98 13.46
CA ARG A 17 -1.10 7.53 12.10
C ARG A 17 0.15 7.07 11.34
N ARG A 18 1.33 7.07 11.97
CA ARG A 18 2.57 6.55 11.36
C ARG A 18 2.51 5.05 11.16
N PHE A 19 1.94 4.30 12.10
CA PHE A 19 1.70 2.87 11.93
C PHE A 19 0.80 2.59 10.71
N LYS A 20 -0.36 3.25 10.60
CA LYS A 20 -1.24 3.11 9.43
C LYS A 20 -0.54 3.44 8.11
N ARG A 21 0.29 4.49 8.08
CA ARG A 21 1.11 4.85 6.91
C ARG A 21 2.16 3.80 6.56
N THR A 22 2.88 3.27 7.55
CA THR A 22 3.93 2.25 7.32
C THR A 22 3.33 0.93 6.83
N VAL A 23 2.19 0.49 7.39
CA VAL A 23 1.43 -0.68 6.91
C VAL A 23 0.88 -0.48 5.50
N SER A 24 0.40 0.73 5.19
CA SER A 24 -0.07 1.06 3.84
C SER A 24 1.09 1.08 2.84
N LYS A 25 2.27 1.57 3.26
CA LYS A 25 3.49 1.64 2.43
C LYS A 25 4.09 0.26 2.18
N SER A 26 4.08 -0.64 3.17
CA SER A 26 4.57 -2.02 3.00
C SER A 26 3.71 -2.80 2.00
N GLY A 27 2.45 -2.40 1.82
CA GLY A 27 1.55 -3.01 0.83
C GLY A 27 1.06 -4.40 1.24
N THR A 28 1.30 -4.83 2.48
CA THR A 28 0.94 -6.16 3.01
C THR A 28 -0.56 -6.44 2.85
N LEU A 29 -1.42 -5.47 3.20
CA LEU A 29 -2.88 -5.60 3.04
C LEU A 29 -3.31 -5.69 1.57
N ARG A 30 -2.58 -5.02 0.67
CA ARG A 30 -2.87 -5.07 -0.78
C ARG A 30 -2.42 -6.40 -1.38
N GLU A 31 -1.35 -6.98 -0.87
CA GLU A 31 -0.89 -8.30 -1.28
C GLU A 31 -1.83 -9.40 -0.81
N TYR A 32 -2.29 -9.32 0.43
CA TYR A 32 -3.29 -10.24 0.97
C TYR A 32 -4.53 -10.32 0.06
N ARG A 33 -5.14 -9.18 -0.27
CA ARG A 33 -6.32 -9.12 -1.17
C ARG A 33 -6.07 -9.70 -2.57
N LYS A 34 -4.84 -9.60 -3.08
CA LYS A 34 -4.49 -10.19 -4.39
C LYS A 34 -4.30 -11.70 -4.35
N ARG A 35 -4.11 -12.27 -3.16
CA ARG A 35 -3.91 -13.70 -2.94
C ARG A 35 -5.18 -14.41 -2.46
N GLU A 36 -6.24 -13.66 -2.10
CA GLU A 36 -7.52 -14.22 -1.68
C GLU A 36 -8.15 -15.13 -2.74
N PHE A 37 -7.97 -14.81 -4.02
CA PHE A 37 -8.51 -15.59 -5.13
C PHE A 37 -7.45 -15.79 -6.23
N TYR A 38 -7.54 -16.91 -6.95
CA TYR A 38 -6.69 -17.13 -8.11
C TYR A 38 -7.08 -16.20 -9.26
N GLU A 39 -6.12 -15.38 -9.70
CA GLU A 39 -6.24 -14.61 -10.93
C GLU A 39 -5.38 -15.24 -12.04
N LYS A 40 -6.00 -15.47 -13.20
CA LYS A 40 -5.26 -15.94 -14.39
C LYS A 40 -4.11 -14.96 -14.71
N PRO A 41 -2.92 -15.45 -15.14
CA PRO A 41 -1.76 -14.60 -15.42
C PRO A 41 -2.04 -13.42 -16.36
N SER A 42 -2.93 -13.59 -17.33
CA SER A 42 -3.34 -12.52 -18.26
C SER A 42 -4.06 -11.36 -17.53
N VAL A 43 -5.00 -11.68 -16.62
CA VAL A 43 -5.73 -10.70 -15.82
C VAL A 43 -4.78 -9.94 -14.90
N LYS A 44 -3.86 -10.66 -14.24
CA LYS A 44 -2.82 -10.07 -13.39
C LYS A 44 -1.93 -9.08 -14.15
N ARG A 45 -1.53 -9.41 -15.39
CA ARG A 45 -0.75 -8.50 -16.27
C ARG A 45 -1.56 -7.27 -16.66
N LYS A 46 -2.84 -7.45 -17.04
CA LYS A 46 -3.75 -6.33 -17.39
C LYS A 46 -3.91 -5.36 -16.21
N LEU A 47 -4.26 -5.87 -15.03
CA LEU A 47 -4.42 -5.07 -13.80
C LEU A 47 -3.14 -4.34 -13.41
N LYS A 48 -1.96 -4.97 -13.57
CA LYS A 48 -0.67 -4.32 -13.33
C LYS A 48 -0.46 -3.13 -14.27
N SER A 49 -0.75 -3.30 -15.55
CA SER A 49 -0.59 -2.24 -16.56
C SER A 49 -1.53 -1.06 -16.31
N GLU A 50 -2.79 -1.33 -15.96
CA GLU A 50 -3.78 -0.30 -15.64
C GLU A 50 -3.41 0.48 -14.38
N ALA A 51 -2.95 -0.21 -13.34
CA ALA A 51 -2.47 0.43 -12.11
C ALA A 51 -1.26 1.35 -12.38
N ALA A 52 -0.35 0.93 -13.27
CA ALA A 52 0.79 1.76 -13.68
C ALA A 52 0.34 3.00 -14.46
N ARG A 53 -0.58 2.86 -15.43
CA ARG A 53 -1.15 3.99 -16.17
C ARG A 53 -1.85 4.98 -15.24
N LYS A 54 -2.70 4.50 -14.31
CA LYS A 54 -3.37 5.34 -13.30
C LYS A 54 -2.37 6.07 -12.38
N ARG A 55 -1.22 5.47 -12.07
CA ARG A 55 -0.16 6.12 -11.28
C ARG A 55 0.54 7.22 -12.08
N ASN A 56 0.87 6.95 -13.34
CA ASN A 56 1.51 7.93 -14.22
C ASN A 56 0.60 9.11 -14.55
N SER A 57 -0.69 8.88 -14.79
CA SER A 57 -1.64 9.97 -15.03
C SER A 57 -1.78 10.87 -13.81
N LYS A 58 -1.83 10.30 -12.60
CA LYS A 58 -1.80 11.09 -11.35
C LYS A 58 -0.49 11.88 -11.20
N LYS A 59 0.66 11.30 -11.53
CA LYS A 59 1.96 12.00 -11.45
C LYS A 59 2.06 13.17 -12.43
N ARG A 60 1.51 13.04 -13.64
CA ARG A 60 1.52 14.09 -14.68
C ARG A 60 0.53 15.23 -14.44
N ARG A 61 -0.44 15.03 -13.55
CA ARG A 61 -1.50 16.00 -13.23
C ARG A 61 -1.07 17.05 -12.20
N PHE A 62 0.08 16.84 -11.56
CA PHE A 62 0.73 17.77 -10.65
C PHE A 62 2.01 18.29 -11.29
#